data_AF-F9WRN0-F1
#
_entry.id   AF-F9WRN0-F1
#
_cell.length_a   1.000
_cell.length_b   1.000
_cell.length_c   1.000
_cell.angle_alpha   90.00
_cell.angle_beta   90.00
_cell.angle_gamma   90.00
#
_symmetry.space_group_name_H-M   'P 1'
#
loop_
_entity.id
_entity.type
_entity.pdbx_description
1 polymer ?
#
loop_
_entity_poly.entity_id
_entity_poly.type
_entity_poly.pdbx_seq_one_letter_code
_entity_poly.pdbx_strand_id
1 'polypeptide(L)'
;APRISVKLIDERLDACEYEGVWALYEVPPRESSVLTRTFEGDGWGRVVDSSREELERAFRNDTARALRVAAEQVAVVSLRVGSLHVGYRVTACTLSDAEIVQLLAVHDYPEVWALYKPPTRSTEARSERTVSEPRSVVVADVVTQHHVEFEGADWDYVLGSKMTELLRAFVADTARQLGVEEGCVHDVAVGLGKSGLLVDFMLRHAPRISVKLIDERLDACEYEGVWALYEVPPRESSVLTRTFEGDGWGRVVDSSREELERAFRNDTARALRVAAEQVAVVSLRVGSLLVGYRVTACTLSDAEIVQLLAVHDYPEVWALYKPPTRSTEARSERTVSEPRSVVVADVVTQHHVGFSGCNWMFVVHNKLSDLRRCFVSDCVKNFGVCEDVFFMFSFNVHKNGLLISFNFRHCSSLSLRYIDSMLDSCDFEAVWVLYIFCF
;
A
#
# COMPACT_ATOMS: atom_id res chain seq x y z
N ALA A 1 -9.05 26.61 -35.10
CA ALA A 1 -8.46 27.69 -34.28
C ALA A 1 -6.94 27.57 -34.33
N PRO A 2 -6.17 28.68 -34.28
CA PRO A 2 -4.72 28.62 -34.45
C PRO A 2 -4.11 27.81 -33.30
N ARG A 3 -3.25 26.86 -33.62
CA ARG A 3 -2.56 26.02 -32.63
C ARG A 3 -1.57 26.89 -31.87
N ILE A 4 -1.92 27.26 -30.65
CA ILE A 4 -0.98 27.81 -29.67
C ILE A 4 0.04 26.71 -29.41
N SER A 5 1.32 26.98 -29.67
CA SER A 5 2.38 26.00 -29.44
C SER A 5 2.60 25.84 -27.94
N VAL A 6 2.89 24.61 -27.49
CA VAL A 6 3.20 24.29 -26.08
C VAL A 6 4.29 25.21 -25.53
N LYS A 7 5.28 25.57 -26.36
CA LYS A 7 6.32 26.55 -26.01
C LYS A 7 5.78 27.93 -25.63
N LEU A 8 4.73 28.41 -26.30
CA LEU A 8 4.13 29.71 -26.01
C LEU A 8 3.27 29.66 -24.73
N ILE A 9 2.82 28.48 -24.33
CA ILE A 9 2.11 28.26 -23.07
C ILE A 9 3.13 28.23 -21.93
N ASP A 10 4.22 27.48 -22.09
CA ASP A 10 5.31 27.40 -21.08
C ASP A 10 5.96 28.78 -20.86
N GLU A 11 6.28 29.52 -21.94
CA GLU A 11 6.81 30.89 -21.83
C GLU A 11 5.84 31.86 -21.13
N ARG A 12 4.53 31.62 -21.22
CA ARG A 12 3.52 32.45 -20.56
C ARG A 12 3.26 32.04 -19.11
N LEU A 13 3.39 30.75 -18.79
CA LEU A 13 3.31 30.25 -17.42
C LEU A 13 4.53 30.67 -16.61
N ASP A 14 5.74 30.62 -17.19
CA ASP A 14 6.97 31.07 -16.54
C ASP A 14 7.02 32.60 -16.33
N ALA A 15 6.31 33.37 -17.16
CA ALA A 15 6.19 34.82 -17.04
C ALA A 15 5.08 35.28 -16.06
N CYS A 16 4.26 34.36 -15.56
CA CYS A 16 3.24 34.67 -14.57
C CYS A 16 3.85 34.64 -13.16
N GLU A 17 4.14 35.80 -12.59
CA GLU A 17 4.45 35.93 -11.16
C GLU A 17 3.15 35.72 -10.36
N TYR A 18 2.93 34.47 -9.94
CA TYR A 18 1.77 34.05 -9.15
C TYR A 18 1.88 34.50 -7.67
N GLU A 19 2.07 35.80 -7.40
CA GLU A 19 2.24 36.30 -6.02
C GLU A 19 1.07 35.91 -5.09
N GLY A 20 -0.16 35.80 -5.64
CA GLY A 20 -1.33 35.34 -4.88
C GLY A 20 -1.38 33.83 -4.62
N VAL A 21 -0.72 33.00 -5.45
CA VAL A 21 -0.68 31.53 -5.29
C VAL A 21 0.46 31.13 -4.35
N TRP A 22 1.58 31.87 -4.39
CA TRP A 22 2.68 31.69 -3.43
C TRP A 22 2.30 32.13 -2.02
N ALA A 23 1.34 33.06 -1.87
CA ALA A 23 0.79 33.44 -0.56
C ALA A 23 -0.08 32.36 0.10
N LEU A 24 -0.59 31.39 -0.68
CA LEU A 24 -1.37 30.23 -0.21
C LEU A 24 -0.51 28.96 -0.06
N TYR A 25 0.77 29.01 -0.44
CA TYR A 25 1.73 27.95 -0.23
C TYR A 25 2.18 27.95 1.24
N GLU A 26 1.36 27.40 2.13
CA GLU A 26 1.90 26.90 3.39
C GLU A 26 2.74 25.66 3.06
N VAL A 27 4.06 25.82 3.12
CA VAL A 27 5.03 24.74 2.95
C VAL A 27 4.55 23.54 3.76
N PRO A 28 4.33 22.36 3.15
CA PRO A 28 3.87 21.20 3.89
C PRO A 28 4.86 20.97 5.04
N PRO A 29 4.34 20.88 6.27
CA PRO A 29 5.18 20.89 7.45
C PRO A 29 6.19 19.76 7.38
N ARG A 30 7.49 20.08 7.49
CA ARG A 30 8.55 19.07 7.50
C ARG A 30 8.23 18.00 8.54
N GLU A 31 8.17 16.75 8.10
CA GLU A 31 8.09 15.60 8.99
C GLU A 31 9.50 15.11 9.30
N SER A 32 9.80 14.88 10.58
CA SER A 32 11.02 14.19 10.98
C SER A 32 11.02 12.74 10.50
N SER A 33 12.20 12.12 10.44
CA SER A 33 12.25 10.65 10.37
C SER A 33 11.66 10.04 11.66
N VAL A 34 11.50 8.71 11.68
CA VAL A 34 11.10 8.01 12.91
C VAL A 34 12.25 8.07 13.90
N LEU A 35 12.09 8.85 14.96
CA LEU A 35 13.06 9.00 16.04
C LEU A 35 12.68 8.10 17.21
N THR A 36 13.66 7.70 18.01
CA THR A 36 13.43 6.82 19.17
C THR A 36 13.93 7.49 20.45
N ARG A 37 13.08 7.53 21.48
CA ARG A 37 13.44 7.96 22.85
C ARG A 37 13.34 6.76 23.79
N THR A 38 14.40 6.54 24.56
CA THR A 38 14.48 5.45 25.54
C THR A 38 14.32 5.99 26.96
N PHE A 39 13.53 5.30 27.78
CA PHE A 39 13.38 5.52 29.21
C PHE A 39 13.77 4.24 29.95
N GLU A 40 14.83 4.31 30.74
CA GLU A 40 15.34 3.15 31.48
C GLU A 40 14.39 2.74 32.61
N GLY A 41 14.20 1.44 32.81
CA GLY A 41 13.42 0.94 33.95
C GLY A 41 12.74 -0.38 33.66
N ASP A 42 12.61 -1.25 34.66
CA ASP A 42 12.06 -2.60 34.57
C ASP A 42 10.54 -2.68 34.84
N GLY A 43 9.88 -1.53 35.05
CA GLY A 43 8.45 -1.42 35.36
C GLY A 43 7.54 -1.01 34.19
N TRP A 44 8.09 -0.68 33.02
CA TRP A 44 7.33 -0.06 31.93
C TRP A 44 6.33 -1.00 31.26
N GLY A 45 6.58 -2.32 31.23
CA GLY A 45 5.65 -3.31 30.68
C GLY A 45 4.25 -3.19 31.27
N ARG A 46 4.15 -3.09 32.60
CA ARG A 46 2.87 -2.91 33.30
C ARG A 46 2.17 -1.60 32.92
N VAL A 47 2.94 -0.53 32.70
CA VAL A 47 2.41 0.79 32.34
C VAL A 47 1.85 0.77 30.93
N VAL A 48 2.54 0.13 29.97
CA VAL A 48 2.04 -0.05 28.60
C VAL A 48 0.82 -0.95 28.58
N ASP A 49 0.81 -2.05 29.34
CA ASP A 49 -0.34 -2.97 29.37
C ASP A 49 -1.59 -2.37 30.02
N SER A 50 -1.42 -1.49 31.02
CA SER A 50 -2.53 -0.94 31.81
C SER A 50 -2.96 0.46 31.40
N SER A 51 -2.05 1.27 30.86
CA SER A 51 -2.19 2.72 30.68
C SER A 51 -1.53 3.21 29.38
N ARG A 52 -1.65 2.44 28.28
CA ARG A 52 -1.04 2.77 26.98
C ARG A 52 -1.41 4.18 26.47
N GLU A 53 -2.69 4.49 26.41
CA GLU A 53 -3.18 5.78 25.88
C GLU A 53 -2.71 6.96 26.75
N GLU A 54 -2.64 6.78 28.07
CA GLU A 54 -2.13 7.77 29.00
C GLU A 54 -0.63 7.99 28.81
N LEU A 55 0.13 6.92 28.55
CA LEU A 55 1.56 6.97 28.25
C LEU A 55 1.84 7.68 26.92
N GLU A 56 1.09 7.37 25.86
CA GLU A 56 1.22 8.04 24.56
C GLU A 56 0.86 9.53 24.67
N ARG A 57 -0.17 9.87 25.46
CA ARG A 57 -0.53 11.28 25.74
C ARG A 57 0.54 12.00 26.55
N ALA A 58 1.05 11.38 27.62
CA ALA A 58 2.11 11.94 28.45
C ALA A 58 3.39 12.19 27.64
N PHE A 59 3.78 11.21 26.80
CA PHE A 59 4.93 11.34 25.91
C PHE A 59 4.77 12.47 24.90
N ARG A 60 3.59 12.60 24.28
CA ARG A 60 3.28 13.71 23.36
C ARG A 60 3.40 15.05 24.05
N ASN A 61 2.79 15.20 25.22
CA ASN A 61 2.83 16.45 26.00
C ASN A 61 4.25 16.86 26.38
N ASP A 62 5.04 15.92 26.91
CA ASP A 62 6.42 16.18 27.33
C ASP A 62 7.32 16.52 26.14
N THR A 63 7.19 15.79 25.03
CA THR A 63 7.94 16.04 23.79
C THR A 63 7.56 17.39 23.18
N ALA A 64 6.26 17.70 23.15
CA ALA A 64 5.74 18.97 22.66
C ALA A 64 6.25 20.15 23.49
N ARG A 65 6.27 20.00 24.82
CA ARG A 65 6.82 21.00 25.73
C ARG A 65 8.32 21.22 25.53
N ALA A 66 9.08 20.14 25.35
CA ALA A 66 10.52 20.18 25.15
C ALA A 66 10.90 20.88 23.83
N LEU A 67 10.17 20.58 22.75
CA LEU A 67 10.39 21.15 21.42
C LEU A 67 9.65 22.47 21.19
N ARG A 68 8.79 22.88 22.13
CA ARG A 68 7.89 24.05 22.03
C ARG A 68 6.96 23.99 20.81
N VAL A 69 6.46 22.80 20.52
CA VAL A 69 5.50 22.49 19.45
C VAL A 69 4.13 22.13 20.04
N ALA A 70 3.11 22.00 19.20
CA ALA A 70 1.79 21.53 19.63
C ALA A 70 1.81 20.00 19.87
N ALA A 71 0.96 19.49 20.78
CA ALA A 71 0.93 18.05 21.08
C ALA A 71 0.47 17.19 19.90
N GLU A 72 -0.35 17.77 19.02
CA GLU A 72 -0.85 17.19 17.77
C GLU A 72 0.26 17.01 16.73
N GLN A 73 1.34 17.77 16.84
CA GLN A 73 2.51 17.70 15.97
C GLN A 73 3.44 16.55 16.36
N VAL A 74 3.23 15.88 17.50
CA VAL A 74 4.00 14.72 17.93
C VAL A 74 3.14 13.47 17.79
N ALA A 75 3.57 12.54 16.94
CA ALA A 75 2.91 11.26 16.73
C ALA A 75 3.75 10.13 17.34
N VAL A 76 3.14 9.32 18.21
CA VAL A 76 3.75 8.07 18.68
C VAL A 76 3.46 6.98 17.66
N VAL A 77 4.53 6.38 17.12
CA VAL A 77 4.48 5.35 16.07
C VAL A 77 4.60 3.96 16.69
N SER A 78 5.39 3.81 17.75
CA SER A 78 5.59 2.52 18.42
C SER A 78 5.94 2.67 19.89
N LEU A 79 5.56 1.66 20.68
CA LEU A 79 5.93 1.49 22.07
C LEU A 79 6.51 0.09 22.25
N ARG A 80 7.72 -0.01 22.79
CA ARG A 80 8.38 -1.29 23.10
C ARG A 80 8.74 -1.32 24.59
N VAL A 81 8.54 -2.47 25.23
CA VAL A 81 8.65 -2.70 26.68
C VAL A 81 9.87 -3.58 27.01
N GLY A 82 10.39 -3.43 28.23
CA GLY A 82 11.78 -3.70 28.59
C GLY A 82 12.24 -2.49 29.37
N SER A 83 13.19 -1.72 28.83
CA SER A 83 13.19 -0.25 28.96
C SER A 83 12.15 0.32 28.00
N LEU A 84 11.48 1.41 28.34
CA LEU A 84 10.43 1.96 27.46
C LEU A 84 11.09 2.66 26.27
N HIS A 85 10.90 2.12 25.07
CA HIS A 85 11.30 2.78 23.83
C HIS A 85 10.06 3.32 23.13
N VAL A 86 10.04 4.63 22.92
CA VAL A 86 8.97 5.32 22.19
C VAL A 86 9.51 5.72 20.84
N GLY A 87 8.97 5.11 19.78
CA GLY A 87 9.17 5.56 18.41
C GLY A 87 8.20 6.69 18.09
N TYR A 88 8.68 7.82 17.60
CA TYR A 88 7.86 9.01 17.37
C TYR A 88 8.28 9.79 16.12
N ARG A 89 7.35 10.58 15.60
CA ARG A 89 7.59 11.59 14.56
C ARG A 89 7.12 12.95 15.04
N VAL A 90 7.80 13.98 14.58
CA VAL A 90 7.38 15.37 14.79
C VAL A 90 7.11 16.00 13.44
N THR A 91 5.89 16.50 13.24
CA THR A 91 5.51 17.25 12.04
C THR A 91 5.63 18.74 12.31
N ALA A 92 5.84 19.54 11.26
CA ALA A 92 5.88 21.00 11.34
C ALA A 92 7.00 21.56 12.23
N CYS A 93 8.02 20.75 12.51
CA CYS A 93 9.16 21.20 13.30
C CYS A 93 10.18 21.90 12.39
N THR A 94 10.66 23.07 12.81
CA THR A 94 11.75 23.77 12.11
C THR A 94 13.13 23.18 12.42
N LEU A 95 13.21 22.31 13.42
CA LEU A 95 14.41 21.65 13.88
C LEU A 95 14.71 20.41 13.04
N SER A 96 15.99 20.14 12.81
CA SER A 96 16.45 18.88 12.21
C SER A 96 16.31 17.72 13.20
N ASP A 97 16.27 16.50 12.67
CA ASP A 97 16.25 15.26 13.46
C ASP A 97 17.35 15.22 14.53
N ALA A 98 18.56 15.70 14.22
CA ALA A 98 19.68 15.75 15.15
C ALA A 98 19.44 16.75 16.29
N GLU A 99 18.89 17.93 15.99
CA GLU A 99 18.56 18.96 16.99
C GLU A 99 17.40 18.51 17.88
N ILE A 100 16.41 17.83 17.32
CA ILE A 100 15.30 17.22 18.06
C ILE A 100 15.86 16.21 19.07
N VAL A 101 16.70 15.28 18.62
CA VAL A 101 17.32 14.28 19.51
C VAL A 101 18.17 14.95 20.60
N GLN A 102 18.93 15.99 20.26
CA GLN A 102 19.78 16.70 21.22
C GLN A 102 18.97 17.47 22.28
N LEU A 103 17.88 18.14 21.90
CA LEU A 103 17.01 18.84 22.84
C LEU A 103 16.23 17.88 23.73
N LEU A 104 15.77 16.76 23.19
CA LEU A 104 15.05 15.75 23.95
C LEU A 104 15.99 14.94 24.85
N ALA A 105 17.29 14.85 24.52
CA ALA A 105 18.28 14.18 25.36
C ALA A 105 18.34 14.76 26.78
N VAL A 106 18.24 16.09 26.90
CA VAL A 106 18.32 16.84 28.17
C VAL A 106 16.96 17.07 28.83
N HIS A 107 15.85 16.66 28.20
CA HIS A 107 14.53 16.81 28.77
C HIS A 107 14.18 15.63 29.71
N ASP A 108 13.60 15.96 30.86
CA ASP A 108 13.36 15.00 31.95
C ASP A 108 12.05 14.22 31.84
N TYR A 109 11.11 14.61 30.97
CA TYR A 109 9.84 13.89 30.73
C TYR A 109 9.00 13.59 32.00
N PRO A 110 8.59 14.63 32.74
CA PRO A 110 7.94 14.47 34.05
C PRO A 110 6.58 13.76 34.01
N GLU A 111 5.79 13.89 32.95
CA GLU A 111 4.49 13.20 32.84
C GLU A 111 4.68 11.72 32.53
N VAL A 112 5.67 11.37 31.70
CA VAL A 112 6.01 9.96 31.42
C VAL A 112 6.52 9.25 32.67
N TRP A 113 7.43 9.88 33.43
CA TRP A 113 7.92 9.30 34.69
C TRP A 113 6.86 9.27 35.81
N ALA A 114 5.84 10.13 35.77
CA ALA A 114 4.74 10.05 36.74
C ALA A 114 3.92 8.75 36.61
N LEU A 115 3.93 8.13 35.43
CA LEU A 115 3.28 6.83 35.19
C LEU A 115 4.16 5.64 35.61
N TYR A 116 5.47 5.86 35.80
CA TYR A 116 6.42 4.81 36.15
C TYR A 116 6.18 4.30 37.57
N LYS A 117 5.97 2.99 37.71
CA LYS A 117 5.84 2.31 39.01
C LYS A 117 6.96 1.28 39.14
N PRO A 118 7.98 1.53 39.97
CA PRO A 118 9.05 0.55 40.17
C PRO A 118 8.50 -0.74 40.81
N PRO A 119 9.03 -1.92 40.45
CA PRO A 119 8.66 -3.16 41.12
C PRO A 119 8.99 -3.06 42.61
N THR A 120 8.00 -3.23 43.49
CA THR A 120 8.25 -3.31 44.93
C THR A 120 9.10 -4.53 45.21
N ARG A 121 10.39 -4.31 45.53
CA ARG A 121 11.30 -5.34 46.04
C ARG A 121 10.69 -5.89 47.33
N SER A 122 10.09 -7.07 47.27
CA SER A 122 9.60 -7.78 48.44
C SER A 122 10.77 -8.02 49.40
N THR A 123 10.77 -7.28 50.50
CA THR A 123 11.52 -7.59 51.71
C THR A 123 11.00 -8.90 52.29
N GLU A 124 11.51 -10.03 51.83
CA GLU A 124 11.44 -11.29 52.57
C GLU A 124 12.75 -11.51 53.31
N ALA A 125 12.71 -11.02 54.55
CA ALA A 125 13.25 -11.63 55.75
C ALA A 125 14.50 -12.52 55.58
N ARG A 126 15.64 -11.88 55.84
CA ARG A 126 16.78 -12.46 56.56
C ARG A 126 16.28 -13.35 57.71
N SER A 127 16.37 -14.66 57.55
CA SER A 127 16.38 -15.64 58.64
C SER A 127 17.66 -16.46 58.55
N GLU A 128 18.27 -16.67 59.71
CA GLU A 128 19.64 -17.09 59.94
C GLU A 128 19.96 -18.57 59.60
N ARG A 129 21.26 -18.84 59.39
CA ARG A 129 22.01 -20.13 59.57
C ARG A 129 21.68 -21.24 58.56
N THR A 130 22.58 -22.05 58.01
CA THR A 130 23.97 -22.47 58.33
C THR A 130 24.56 -23.20 57.11
N VAL A 131 25.87 -23.01 56.86
CA VAL A 131 26.89 -23.99 56.43
C VAL A 131 26.73 -24.75 55.08
N SER A 132 27.72 -24.49 54.21
CA SER A 132 28.39 -25.38 53.22
C SER A 132 27.63 -25.92 52.01
N GLU A 133 27.92 -25.35 50.84
CA GLU A 133 28.64 -26.01 49.72
C GLU A 133 28.90 -24.97 48.61
N PRO A 134 29.92 -25.15 47.72
CA PRO A 134 30.35 -24.10 46.81
C PRO A 134 29.28 -23.87 45.73
N ARG A 135 28.44 -22.86 45.95
CA ARG A 135 27.49 -22.39 44.95
C ARG A 135 28.27 -21.81 43.77
N SER A 136 28.19 -22.51 42.64
CA SER A 136 28.27 -21.89 41.32
C SER A 136 27.45 -20.59 41.35
N VAL A 137 28.12 -19.46 41.22
CA VAL A 137 27.46 -18.17 41.05
C VAL A 137 26.78 -18.24 39.69
N VAL A 138 25.50 -18.60 39.68
CA VAL A 138 24.60 -18.40 38.53
C VAL A 138 24.49 -16.90 38.37
N VAL A 139 25.36 -16.34 37.54
CA VAL A 139 25.25 -14.96 37.09
C VAL A 139 23.98 -14.95 36.22
N ALA A 140 22.95 -14.21 36.64
CA ALA A 140 21.71 -14.12 35.89
C ALA A 140 21.99 -13.63 34.47
N ASP A 141 21.40 -14.29 33.48
CA ASP A 141 21.49 -13.86 32.08
C ASP A 141 20.93 -12.44 31.93
N VAL A 142 21.52 -11.65 31.04
CA VAL A 142 21.02 -10.35 30.63
C VAL A 142 20.34 -10.47 29.28
N VAL A 143 19.38 -9.59 29.02
CA VAL A 143 18.67 -9.50 27.74
C VAL A 143 19.05 -8.19 27.07
N THR A 144 19.46 -8.26 25.80
CA THR A 144 19.87 -7.11 25.00
C THR A 144 19.12 -7.10 23.67
N GLN A 145 18.83 -5.91 23.16
CA GLN A 145 18.18 -5.73 21.86
C GLN A 145 19.23 -5.57 20.77
N HIS A 146 19.00 -6.22 19.64
CA HIS A 146 19.84 -6.13 18.45
C HIS A 146 18.99 -5.96 17.19
N HIS A 147 19.58 -5.42 16.13
CA HIS A 147 18.96 -5.36 14.81
C HIS A 147 19.93 -5.88 13.75
N VAL A 148 19.37 -6.43 12.68
CA VAL A 148 20.11 -6.87 11.49
C VAL A 148 19.35 -6.41 10.25
N GLU A 149 20.07 -5.94 9.24
CA GLU A 149 19.52 -5.53 7.95
C GLU A 149 19.99 -6.46 6.84
N PHE A 150 19.08 -6.80 5.93
CA PHE A 150 19.38 -7.55 4.72
C PHE A 150 19.01 -6.74 3.49
N GLU A 151 19.99 -6.45 2.65
CA GLU A 151 19.78 -5.68 1.44
C GLU A 151 19.04 -6.50 0.38
N GLY A 152 17.98 -5.92 -0.22
CA GLY A 152 17.22 -6.59 -1.26
C GLY A 152 15.89 -5.91 -1.55
N ALA A 153 15.45 -5.92 -2.80
CA ALA A 153 14.19 -5.28 -3.19
C ALA A 153 12.97 -6.18 -2.93
N ASP A 154 13.15 -7.50 -2.98
CA ASP A 154 12.05 -8.47 -3.11
C ASP A 154 11.74 -9.21 -1.79
N TRP A 155 12.11 -8.61 -0.66
CA TRP A 155 11.84 -9.20 0.66
C TRP A 155 10.34 -9.24 1.00
N ASP A 156 9.53 -8.38 0.40
CA ASP A 156 8.07 -8.39 0.52
C ASP A 156 7.46 -9.72 0.01
N TYR A 157 8.01 -10.27 -1.07
CA TYR A 157 7.62 -11.58 -1.59
C TYR A 157 7.95 -12.73 -0.62
N VAL A 158 9.15 -12.70 -0.03
CA VAL A 158 9.59 -13.69 0.96
C VAL A 158 8.74 -13.60 2.22
N LEU A 159 8.42 -12.39 2.69
CA LEU A 159 7.54 -12.17 3.84
C LEU A 159 6.10 -12.63 3.59
N GLY A 160 5.60 -12.47 2.36
CA GLY A 160 4.25 -12.93 2.01
C GLY A 160 4.11 -14.46 1.94
N SER A 161 5.19 -15.18 1.66
CA SER A 161 5.14 -16.62 1.34
C SER A 161 5.88 -17.53 2.32
N LYS A 162 6.97 -17.05 2.95
CA LYS A 162 7.94 -17.86 3.72
C LYS A 162 8.29 -17.23 5.07
N MET A 163 7.39 -16.45 5.67
CA MET A 163 7.66 -15.74 6.93
C MET A 163 8.09 -16.68 8.08
N THR A 164 7.47 -17.86 8.18
CA THR A 164 7.77 -18.82 9.26
C THR A 164 9.16 -19.43 9.08
N GLU A 165 9.50 -19.80 7.85
CA GLU A 165 10.80 -20.33 7.46
C GLU A 165 11.89 -19.27 7.66
N LEU A 166 11.61 -18.01 7.32
CA LEU A 166 12.51 -16.87 7.49
C LEU A 166 12.86 -16.66 8.97
N LEU A 167 11.85 -16.61 9.85
CA LEU A 167 12.06 -16.47 11.29
C LEU A 167 12.88 -17.63 11.86
N ARG A 168 12.59 -18.86 11.43
CA ARG A 168 13.34 -20.05 11.86
C ARG A 168 14.79 -20.01 11.40
N ALA A 169 15.03 -19.67 10.13
CA ALA A 169 16.37 -19.57 9.57
C ALA A 169 17.18 -18.49 10.27
N PHE A 170 16.58 -17.32 10.50
CA PHE A 170 17.21 -16.22 11.24
C PHE A 170 17.62 -16.66 12.65
N VAL A 171 16.69 -17.22 13.43
CA VAL A 171 16.98 -17.69 14.80
C VAL A 171 18.09 -18.74 14.82
N ALA A 172 18.05 -19.70 13.90
CA ALA A 172 19.06 -20.77 13.82
C ALA A 172 20.45 -20.22 13.46
N ASP A 173 20.53 -19.30 12.50
CA ASP A 173 21.80 -18.70 12.06
C ASP A 173 22.38 -17.79 13.15
N THR A 174 21.56 -16.93 13.77
CA THR A 174 21.96 -16.08 14.90
C THR A 174 22.44 -16.92 16.09
N ALA A 175 21.69 -17.95 16.47
CA ALA A 175 22.04 -18.82 17.59
C ALA A 175 23.37 -19.55 17.34
N ARG A 176 23.56 -20.07 16.12
CA ARG A 176 24.81 -20.73 15.68
C ARG A 176 26.00 -19.77 15.72
N GLN A 177 25.84 -18.56 15.19
CA GLN A 177 26.90 -17.55 15.15
C GLN A 177 27.35 -17.12 16.55
N LEU A 178 26.39 -16.94 17.47
CA LEU A 178 26.67 -16.50 18.83
C LEU A 178 27.06 -17.65 19.77
N GLY A 179 26.79 -18.90 19.37
CA GLY A 179 27.03 -20.09 20.19
C GLY A 179 26.05 -20.19 21.37
N VAL A 180 24.81 -19.74 21.18
CA VAL A 180 23.72 -19.79 22.16
C VAL A 180 22.64 -20.79 21.73
N GLU A 181 21.75 -21.15 22.63
CA GLU A 181 20.57 -21.94 22.26
C GLU A 181 19.58 -21.09 21.46
N GLU A 182 18.84 -21.70 20.52
CA GLU A 182 17.83 -20.99 19.71
C GLU A 182 16.79 -20.26 20.58
N GLY A 183 16.41 -20.84 21.72
CA GLY A 183 15.49 -20.20 22.68
C GLY A 183 16.07 -18.98 23.42
N CYS A 184 17.35 -18.65 23.23
CA CYS A 184 17.92 -17.38 23.69
C CYS A 184 17.58 -16.22 22.75
N VAL A 185 17.24 -16.49 21.48
CA VAL A 185 16.82 -15.50 20.49
C VAL A 185 15.28 -15.48 20.49
N HIS A 186 14.70 -14.36 20.90
CA HIS A 186 13.25 -14.24 21.07
C HIS A 186 12.76 -12.85 20.69
N ASP A 187 11.43 -12.67 20.66
CA ASP A 187 10.76 -11.43 20.24
C ASP A 187 11.25 -10.90 18.88
N VAL A 188 11.45 -11.83 17.93
CA VAL A 188 11.91 -11.53 16.58
C VAL A 188 10.79 -10.83 15.80
N ALA A 189 11.00 -9.57 15.47
CA ALA A 189 10.10 -8.76 14.65
C ALA A 189 10.78 -8.44 13.32
N VAL A 190 10.00 -8.50 12.24
CA VAL A 190 10.51 -8.32 10.89
C VAL A 190 9.72 -7.21 10.19
N GLY A 191 10.43 -6.31 9.53
CA GLY A 191 9.86 -5.18 8.80
C GLY A 191 10.60 -4.90 7.50
N LEU A 192 10.04 -4.00 6.68
CA LEU A 192 10.68 -3.52 5.47
C LEU A 192 11.25 -2.11 5.71
N GLY A 193 12.57 -1.98 5.52
CA GLY A 193 13.29 -0.72 5.53
C GLY A 193 13.40 -0.11 4.12
N LYS A 194 14.17 0.98 4.00
CA LYS A 194 14.41 1.63 2.69
C LYS A 194 15.27 0.78 1.75
N SER A 195 16.12 -0.08 2.29
CA SER A 195 17.13 -0.88 1.60
C SER A 195 16.83 -2.37 1.55
N GLY A 196 15.82 -2.85 2.30
CA GLY A 196 15.44 -4.27 2.33
C GLY A 196 14.79 -4.70 3.63
N LEU A 197 15.13 -5.89 4.11
CA LEU A 197 14.57 -6.48 5.32
C LEU A 197 15.26 -5.92 6.57
N LEU A 198 14.48 -5.54 7.58
CA LEU A 198 14.96 -5.22 8.91
C LEU A 198 14.45 -6.27 9.89
N VAL A 199 15.34 -6.84 10.69
CA VAL A 199 15.00 -7.79 11.75
C VAL A 199 15.45 -7.24 13.10
N ASP A 200 14.49 -6.99 13.98
CA ASP A 200 14.72 -6.63 15.39
C ASP A 200 14.51 -7.87 16.26
N PHE A 201 15.36 -8.09 17.26
CA PHE A 201 15.19 -9.23 18.19
C PHE A 201 15.82 -8.98 19.56
N MET A 202 15.42 -9.81 20.52
CA MET A 202 15.95 -9.87 21.87
C MET A 202 16.86 -11.08 22.04
N LEU A 203 18.03 -10.87 22.65
CA LEU A 203 19.02 -11.91 22.92
C LEU A 203 19.24 -12.05 24.42
N ARG A 204 18.98 -13.24 24.96
CA ARG A 204 19.37 -13.61 26.32
C ARG A 204 20.79 -14.19 26.31
N HIS A 205 21.72 -13.57 27.02
CA HIS A 205 23.12 -14.00 27.04
C HIS A 205 23.79 -13.77 28.42
N ALA A 206 24.94 -14.40 28.63
CA ALA A 206 25.72 -14.21 29.84
C ALA A 206 26.27 -12.77 29.93
N PRO A 207 26.29 -12.11 31.10
CA PRO A 207 26.70 -10.69 31.24
C PRO A 207 28.16 -10.41 30.92
N ARG A 208 28.97 -11.46 30.73
CA ARG A 208 30.38 -11.36 30.36
C ARG A 208 30.57 -11.05 28.87
N ILE A 209 29.55 -11.27 28.05
CA ILE A 209 29.55 -10.95 26.64
C ILE A 209 29.08 -9.51 26.49
N SER A 210 29.87 -8.66 25.85
CA SER A 210 29.49 -7.27 25.61
C SER A 210 28.57 -7.16 24.40
N VAL A 211 27.65 -6.20 24.43
CA VAL A 211 26.76 -5.84 23.30
C VAL A 211 27.58 -5.61 22.03
N LYS A 212 28.69 -4.87 22.13
CA LYS A 212 29.59 -4.61 21.00
C LYS A 212 30.14 -5.89 20.36
N LEU A 213 30.52 -6.88 21.16
CA LEU A 213 31.02 -8.16 20.63
C LEU A 213 29.89 -8.98 19.98
N ILE A 214 28.67 -8.85 20.48
CA ILE A 214 27.49 -9.47 19.87
C ILE A 214 27.23 -8.83 18.51
N ASP A 215 27.15 -7.50 18.44
CA ASP A 215 26.94 -6.76 17.19
C ASP A 215 28.03 -7.10 16.16
N GLU A 216 29.30 -7.08 16.56
CA GLU A 216 30.43 -7.48 15.69
C GLU A 216 30.29 -8.91 15.15
N ARG A 217 29.69 -9.83 15.92
CA ARG A 217 29.43 -11.20 15.48
C ARG A 217 28.21 -11.31 14.58
N LEU A 218 27.17 -10.51 14.83
CA LEU A 218 25.97 -10.43 14.01
C LEU A 218 26.30 -9.86 12.62
N ASP A 219 27.12 -8.80 12.57
CA ASP A 219 27.61 -8.19 11.33
C ASP A 219 28.48 -9.14 10.50
N ALA A 220 29.24 -10.01 11.19
CA ALA A 220 30.07 -11.03 10.55
C ALA A 220 29.31 -12.31 10.19
N CYS A 221 28.02 -12.41 10.50
CA CYS A 221 27.21 -13.58 10.18
C CYS A 221 26.79 -13.54 8.71
N GLU A 222 27.02 -14.63 7.98
CA GLU A 222 26.64 -14.72 6.58
C GLU A 222 25.14 -14.98 6.39
N TYR A 223 24.43 -15.45 7.43
CA TYR A 223 22.99 -15.76 7.37
C TYR A 223 22.57 -16.63 6.17
N GLU A 224 23.34 -17.70 5.90
CA GLU A 224 23.12 -18.59 4.74
C GLU A 224 21.68 -19.12 4.66
N GLY A 225 21.04 -19.43 5.80
CA GLY A 225 19.67 -19.92 5.84
C GLY A 225 18.65 -18.85 5.44
N VAL A 226 18.88 -17.60 5.84
CA VAL A 226 18.03 -16.46 5.45
C VAL A 226 18.18 -16.17 3.96
N TRP A 227 19.41 -16.12 3.45
CA TRP A 227 19.67 -15.88 2.03
C TRP A 227 19.22 -17.03 1.13
N ALA A 228 19.22 -18.27 1.62
CA ALA A 228 18.66 -19.41 0.88
C ALA A 228 17.15 -19.28 0.61
N LEU A 229 16.44 -18.47 1.40
CA LEU A 229 15.01 -18.18 1.19
C LEU A 229 14.77 -16.99 0.27
N TYR A 230 15.80 -16.17 0.05
CA TYR A 230 15.72 -15.01 -0.83
C TYR A 230 15.59 -15.47 -2.28
N GLU A 231 14.36 -15.39 -2.80
CA GLU A 231 14.04 -15.70 -4.18
C GLU A 231 13.51 -14.44 -4.85
N VAL A 232 14.08 -14.13 -6.01
CA VAL A 232 13.50 -13.11 -6.90
C VAL A 232 12.14 -13.63 -7.37
N PRO A 233 11.04 -12.89 -7.18
CA PRO A 233 9.72 -13.32 -7.61
C PRO A 233 9.76 -13.67 -9.10
N PRO A 234 9.08 -14.75 -9.52
CA PRO A 234 9.03 -15.12 -10.92
C PRO A 234 8.49 -13.93 -11.73
N ARG A 235 9.21 -13.55 -12.79
CA ARG A 235 8.85 -12.43 -13.65
C ARG A 235 7.36 -12.49 -14.01
N GLU A 236 6.63 -11.45 -13.64
CA GLU A 236 5.25 -11.23 -14.08
C GLU A 236 5.25 -10.30 -15.30
N SER A 237 4.43 -10.61 -16.30
CA SER A 237 4.16 -9.68 -17.39
C SER A 237 3.43 -8.44 -16.86
N SER A 238 3.46 -7.35 -17.63
CA SER A 238 2.49 -6.27 -17.42
C SER A 238 1.05 -6.76 -17.66
N VAL A 239 0.05 -5.93 -17.34
CA VAL A 239 -1.35 -6.27 -17.70
C VAL A 239 -1.50 -6.18 -19.20
N LEU A 240 -1.60 -7.33 -19.85
CA LEU A 240 -1.84 -7.46 -21.28
C LEU A 240 -3.35 -7.54 -21.54
N THR A 241 -3.79 -7.18 -22.74
CA THR A 241 -5.21 -7.23 -23.13
C THR A 241 -5.38 -8.04 -24.41
N ARG A 242 -6.36 -8.95 -24.40
CA ARG A 242 -6.83 -9.70 -25.58
C ARG A 242 -8.27 -9.33 -25.87
N THR A 243 -8.57 -9.04 -27.13
CA THR A 243 -9.92 -8.67 -27.58
C THR A 243 -10.54 -9.82 -28.38
N PHE A 244 -11.80 -10.13 -28.09
CA PHE A 244 -12.64 -11.06 -28.84
C PHE A 244 -13.87 -10.29 -29.33
N GLU A 245 -13.99 -10.16 -30.65
CA GLU A 245 -15.08 -9.42 -31.26
C GLU A 245 -16.42 -10.18 -31.11
N GLY A 246 -17.50 -9.46 -30.85
CA GLY A 246 -18.85 -10.06 -30.80
C GLY A 246 -19.77 -9.40 -29.79
N ASP A 247 -21.04 -9.24 -30.14
CA ASP A 247 -22.09 -8.57 -29.36
C ASP A 247 -22.77 -9.46 -28.30
N GLY A 248 -22.40 -10.75 -28.24
CA GLY A 248 -23.01 -11.75 -27.36
C GLY A 248 -22.25 -12.05 -26.06
N TRP A 249 -21.07 -11.44 -25.87
CA TRP A 249 -20.19 -11.78 -24.74
C TRP A 249 -20.73 -11.35 -23.38
N GLY A 250 -21.56 -10.31 -23.32
CA GLY A 250 -22.19 -9.85 -22.07
C GLY A 250 -22.91 -10.97 -21.35
N ARG A 251 -23.72 -11.76 -22.08
CA ARG A 251 -24.44 -12.91 -21.51
C ARG A 251 -23.49 -13.99 -20.98
N VAL A 252 -22.37 -14.21 -21.65
CA VAL A 252 -21.38 -15.23 -21.26
C VAL A 252 -20.66 -14.80 -19.98
N VAL A 253 -20.28 -13.53 -19.87
CA VAL A 253 -19.70 -12.98 -18.64
C VAL A 253 -20.70 -13.00 -17.49
N ASP A 254 -21.97 -12.70 -17.74
CA ASP A 254 -22.99 -12.69 -16.69
C ASP A 254 -23.37 -14.10 -16.21
N SER A 255 -23.37 -15.10 -17.10
CA SER A 255 -23.87 -16.45 -16.79
C SER A 255 -22.79 -17.50 -16.54
N SER A 256 -21.59 -17.31 -17.12
CA SER A 256 -20.53 -18.32 -17.21
C SER A 256 -19.13 -17.68 -17.02
N ARG A 257 -19.00 -16.71 -16.11
CA ARG A 257 -17.74 -16.00 -15.86
C ARG A 257 -16.57 -16.93 -15.55
N GLU A 258 -16.74 -17.83 -14.59
CA GLU A 258 -15.67 -18.74 -14.16
C GLU A 258 -15.25 -19.71 -15.28
N GLU A 259 -16.22 -20.17 -16.08
CA GLU A 259 -15.95 -21.02 -17.24
C GLU A 259 -15.19 -20.26 -18.32
N LEU A 260 -15.52 -18.99 -18.54
CA LEU A 260 -14.82 -18.10 -19.47
C LEU A 260 -13.39 -17.81 -19.00
N GLU A 261 -13.18 -17.50 -17.73
CA GLU A 261 -11.85 -17.29 -17.15
C GLU A 261 -11.00 -18.56 -17.24
N ARG A 262 -11.59 -19.74 -16.97
CA ARG A 262 -10.93 -21.04 -17.12
C ARG A 262 -10.58 -21.34 -18.59
N ALA A 263 -11.52 -21.14 -19.51
CA ALA A 263 -11.30 -21.35 -20.94
C ALA A 263 -10.19 -20.42 -21.48
N PHE A 264 -10.22 -19.15 -21.08
CA PHE A 264 -9.18 -18.19 -21.46
C PHE A 264 -7.80 -18.59 -20.92
N ARG A 265 -7.72 -19.01 -19.65
CA ARG A 265 -6.47 -19.51 -19.05
C ARG A 265 -5.93 -20.71 -19.81
N ASN A 266 -6.77 -21.70 -20.09
CA ASN A 266 -6.39 -22.90 -20.82
C ASN A 266 -5.88 -22.60 -22.23
N ASP A 267 -6.60 -21.79 -22.99
CA ASP A 267 -6.23 -21.42 -24.36
C ASP A 267 -4.93 -20.61 -24.39
N THR A 268 -4.78 -19.64 -23.48
CA THR A 268 -3.56 -18.83 -23.34
C THR A 268 -2.37 -19.67 -22.92
N ALA A 269 -2.55 -20.56 -21.93
CA ALA A 269 -1.53 -21.47 -21.45
C ALA A 269 -1.05 -22.43 -22.54
N ARG A 270 -1.98 -22.97 -23.34
CA ARG A 270 -1.67 -23.81 -24.50
C ARG A 270 -0.89 -23.06 -25.57
N ALA A 271 -1.26 -21.82 -25.86
CA ALA A 271 -0.59 -20.99 -26.85
C ALA A 271 0.84 -20.62 -26.44
N LEU A 272 1.04 -20.28 -25.16
CA LEU A 272 2.34 -19.89 -24.60
C LEU A 272 3.18 -21.07 -24.10
N ARG A 273 2.61 -22.29 -24.08
CA ARG A 273 3.21 -23.52 -23.53
C ARG A 273 3.62 -23.38 -22.06
N VAL A 274 2.78 -22.71 -21.28
CA VAL A 274 2.91 -22.54 -19.83
C VAL A 274 1.80 -23.32 -19.10
N ALA A 275 1.89 -23.45 -17.78
CA ALA A 275 0.82 -24.01 -16.97
C ALA A 275 -0.37 -23.03 -16.86
N ALA A 276 -1.60 -23.54 -16.70
CA ALA A 276 -2.80 -22.70 -16.63
C ALA A 276 -2.80 -21.78 -15.39
N GLU A 277 -2.14 -22.22 -14.31
CA GLU A 277 -1.95 -21.50 -13.06
C GLU A 277 -1.05 -20.27 -13.23
N GLN A 278 -0.20 -20.25 -14.27
CA GLN A 278 0.67 -19.13 -14.60
C GLN A 278 -0.06 -18.01 -15.34
N VAL A 279 -1.31 -18.23 -15.78
CA VAL A 279 -2.12 -17.21 -16.45
C VAL A 279 -3.19 -16.71 -15.48
N ALA A 280 -3.15 -15.43 -15.13
CA ALA A 280 -4.15 -14.80 -14.28
C ALA A 280 -5.04 -13.86 -15.09
N VAL A 281 -6.36 -14.04 -15.03
CA VAL A 281 -7.32 -13.08 -15.57
C VAL A 281 -7.55 -11.99 -14.55
N VAL A 282 -7.20 -10.75 -14.91
CA VAL A 282 -7.28 -9.57 -14.04
C VAL A 282 -8.59 -8.81 -14.27
N SER A 283 -9.10 -8.81 -15.50
CA SER A 283 -10.36 -8.12 -15.82
C SER A 283 -11.07 -8.70 -17.03
N LEU A 284 -12.39 -8.57 -17.04
CA LEU A 284 -13.27 -8.85 -18.18
C LEU A 284 -14.11 -7.60 -18.45
N ARG A 285 -14.09 -7.10 -19.68
CA ARG A 285 -14.93 -5.99 -20.14
C ARG A 285 -15.80 -6.46 -21.31
N VAL A 286 -17.06 -6.04 -21.33
CA VAL A 286 -18.10 -6.47 -22.27
C VAL A 286 -18.47 -5.34 -23.24
N GLY A 287 -18.92 -5.70 -24.43
CA GLY A 287 -18.90 -4.88 -25.65
C GLY A 287 -18.46 -5.84 -26.77
N SER A 288 -17.25 -5.66 -27.27
CA SER A 288 -16.38 -6.81 -27.59
C SER A 288 -15.75 -7.31 -26.28
N LEU A 289 -15.48 -8.61 -26.14
CA LEU A 289 -14.90 -9.14 -24.90
C LEU A 289 -13.41 -8.74 -24.83
N LEU A 290 -13.06 -7.87 -23.89
CA LEU A 290 -11.65 -7.59 -23.58
C LEU A 290 -11.28 -8.33 -22.30
N VAL A 291 -10.31 -9.23 -22.41
CA VAL A 291 -9.72 -9.95 -21.29
C VAL A 291 -8.39 -9.31 -20.94
N GLY A 292 -8.31 -8.68 -19.77
CA GLY A 292 -7.05 -8.24 -19.18
C GLY A 292 -6.41 -9.38 -18.42
N TYR A 293 -5.15 -9.70 -18.68
CA TYR A 293 -4.46 -10.85 -18.10
C TYR A 293 -2.99 -10.56 -17.79
N ARG A 294 -2.42 -11.38 -16.90
CA ARG A 294 -0.98 -11.44 -16.61
C ARG A 294 -0.50 -12.87 -16.77
N VAL A 295 0.77 -13.01 -17.12
CA VAL A 295 1.46 -14.30 -17.16
C VAL A 295 2.65 -14.26 -16.22
N THR A 296 2.72 -15.20 -15.28
CA THR A 296 3.80 -15.31 -14.30
C THR A 296 4.79 -16.40 -14.72
N ALA A 297 6.06 -16.27 -14.32
CA ALA A 297 7.11 -17.23 -14.64
C ALA A 297 7.21 -17.56 -16.15
N CYS A 298 6.91 -16.58 -17.02
CA CYS A 298 7.07 -16.72 -18.46
C CYS A 298 8.43 -16.18 -18.91
N THR A 299 9.16 -16.94 -19.72
CA THR A 299 10.46 -16.51 -20.28
C THR A 299 10.30 -15.49 -21.41
N LEU A 300 9.09 -15.38 -21.97
CA LEU A 300 8.77 -14.48 -23.08
C LEU A 300 8.56 -13.05 -22.58
N SER A 301 8.90 -12.08 -23.43
CA SER A 301 8.55 -10.69 -23.21
C SER A 301 7.07 -10.42 -23.52
N ASP A 302 6.54 -9.34 -22.95
CA ASP A 302 5.18 -8.85 -23.21
C ASP A 302 4.87 -8.73 -24.71
N ALA A 303 5.83 -8.28 -25.52
CA ALA A 303 5.68 -8.17 -26.97
C ALA A 303 5.56 -9.56 -27.65
N GLU A 304 6.40 -10.52 -27.24
CA GLU A 304 6.37 -11.89 -27.76
C GLU A 304 5.08 -12.62 -27.34
N ILE A 305 4.63 -12.41 -26.11
CA ILE A 305 3.35 -12.93 -25.61
C ILE A 305 2.20 -12.41 -26.49
N VAL A 306 2.13 -11.09 -26.69
CA VAL A 306 1.10 -10.47 -27.55
C VAL A 306 1.18 -11.00 -28.98
N GLN A 307 2.37 -11.16 -29.55
CA GLN A 307 2.56 -11.64 -30.91
C GLN A 307 2.14 -13.10 -31.09
N LEU A 308 2.47 -13.99 -30.15
CA LEU A 308 2.06 -15.39 -30.20
C LEU A 308 0.55 -15.54 -30.01
N LEU A 309 -0.03 -14.77 -29.09
CA LEU A 309 -1.47 -14.80 -28.85
C LEU A 309 -2.25 -14.14 -29.98
N ALA A 310 -1.65 -13.23 -30.76
CA ALA A 310 -2.28 -12.59 -31.91
C ALA A 310 -2.85 -13.61 -32.90
N VAL A 311 -2.08 -14.67 -33.19
CA VAL A 311 -2.40 -15.73 -34.15
C VAL A 311 -3.12 -16.94 -33.55
N HIS A 312 -3.35 -16.94 -32.23
CA HIS A 312 -4.05 -18.04 -31.58
C HIS A 312 -5.58 -17.86 -31.67
N ASP A 313 -6.28 -18.94 -31.98
CA ASP A 313 -7.72 -18.92 -32.29
C ASP A 313 -8.63 -19.03 -31.06
N TYR A 314 -8.12 -19.44 -29.89
CA TYR A 314 -8.89 -19.52 -28.63
C TYR A 314 -10.18 -20.37 -28.71
N PRO A 315 -10.08 -21.67 -29.05
CA PRO A 315 -11.24 -22.53 -29.31
C PRO A 315 -12.15 -22.74 -28.09
N GLU A 316 -11.61 -22.81 -26.85
CA GLU A 316 -12.45 -22.98 -25.65
C GLU A 316 -13.23 -21.71 -25.33
N VAL A 317 -12.62 -20.54 -25.53
CA VAL A 317 -13.30 -19.24 -25.33
C VAL A 317 -14.44 -19.07 -26.33
N TRP A 318 -14.21 -19.35 -27.62
CA TRP A 318 -15.26 -19.26 -28.64
C TRP A 318 -16.36 -20.30 -28.50
N ALA A 319 -16.08 -21.46 -27.90
CA ALA A 319 -17.11 -22.46 -27.62
C ALA A 319 -18.22 -21.94 -26.67
N LEU A 320 -17.90 -20.94 -25.84
CA LEU A 320 -18.87 -20.30 -24.94
C LEU A 320 -19.69 -19.19 -25.62
N TYR A 321 -19.24 -18.70 -26.77
CA TYR A 321 -19.90 -17.58 -27.47
C TYR A 321 -21.25 -18.00 -28.05
N LYS A 322 -22.30 -17.22 -27.72
CA LYS A 322 -23.66 -17.40 -28.25
C LYS A 322 -24.11 -16.11 -28.94
N PRO A 323 -24.21 -16.08 -30.28
CA PRO A 323 -24.67 -14.89 -30.99
C PRO A 323 -26.14 -14.59 -30.62
N PRO A 324 -26.54 -13.31 -30.52
CA PRO A 324 -27.93 -12.94 -30.30
C PRO A 324 -28.80 -13.48 -31.45
N THR A 325 -29.82 -14.28 -31.13
CA THR A 325 -30.81 -14.71 -32.13
C THR A 325 -31.55 -13.47 -32.62
N ARG A 326 -31.32 -13.09 -33.88
CA ARG A 326 -32.03 -12.01 -34.56
C ARG A 326 -33.49 -12.41 -34.73
N SER A 327 -34.35 -12.07 -33.77
CA SER A 327 -35.79 -12.32 -33.87
C SER A 327 -36.36 -11.56 -35.06
N THR A 328 -36.82 -12.34 -36.02
CA THR A 328 -37.69 -11.96 -37.13
C THR A 328 -38.99 -11.34 -36.62
N GLU A 329 -39.00 -10.04 -36.31
CA GLU A 329 -40.22 -9.23 -36.19
C GLU A 329 -40.10 -8.03 -37.12
N ALA A 330 -40.06 -8.32 -38.42
CA ALA A 330 -40.13 -7.31 -39.47
C ALA A 330 -41.05 -7.78 -40.60
N ARG A 331 -42.32 -8.11 -40.30
CA ARG A 331 -43.35 -8.22 -41.33
C ARG A 331 -44.80 -8.19 -40.81
N SER A 332 -45.28 -7.00 -40.44
CA SER A 332 -46.70 -6.58 -40.37
C SER A 332 -46.71 -5.37 -39.43
N GLU A 333 -47.02 -4.12 -39.79
CA GLU A 333 -48.18 -3.63 -40.52
C GLU A 333 -47.89 -2.23 -41.08
N ARG A 334 -48.56 -1.90 -42.19
CA ARG A 334 -48.68 -0.53 -42.71
C ARG A 334 -49.81 0.20 -41.99
N THR A 335 -49.72 1.54 -41.98
CA THR A 335 -50.73 2.56 -41.61
C THR A 335 -50.90 2.70 -40.09
N VAL A 336 -50.78 3.86 -39.43
CA VAL A 336 -51.22 5.23 -39.75
C VAL A 336 -50.23 6.26 -39.19
N SER A 337 -50.20 7.42 -39.84
CA SER A 337 -49.43 8.63 -39.56
C SER A 337 -49.71 9.24 -38.17
N GLU A 338 -48.67 9.47 -37.37
CA GLU A 338 -48.58 10.52 -36.34
C GLU A 338 -47.09 10.75 -35.95
N PRO A 339 -46.71 11.91 -35.38
CA PRO A 339 -45.37 12.49 -35.55
C PRO A 339 -44.29 11.65 -34.89
N ARG A 340 -43.18 11.46 -35.61
CA ARG A 340 -41.96 10.82 -35.14
C ARG A 340 -41.46 11.49 -33.85
N SER A 341 -41.77 10.90 -32.70
CA SER A 341 -40.85 10.96 -31.57
C SER A 341 -39.59 10.23 -32.02
N VAL A 342 -38.51 10.98 -32.20
CA VAL A 342 -37.18 10.40 -32.35
C VAL A 342 -36.93 9.68 -31.02
N VAL A 343 -37.08 8.36 -31.02
CA VAL A 343 -36.66 7.53 -29.88
C VAL A 343 -35.15 7.65 -29.84
N VAL A 344 -34.64 8.61 -29.05
CA VAL A 344 -33.21 8.75 -28.86
C VAL A 344 -32.81 7.59 -27.95
N ALA A 345 -32.10 6.63 -28.50
CA ALA A 345 -31.67 5.47 -27.73
C ALA A 345 -30.62 5.91 -26.70
N ASP A 346 -30.68 5.36 -25.50
CA ASP A 346 -29.60 5.52 -24.53
C ASP A 346 -28.41 4.67 -24.97
N VAL A 347 -27.25 5.31 -25.09
CA VAL A 347 -25.97 4.67 -25.38
C VAL A 347 -25.08 4.74 -24.16
N VAL A 348 -24.17 3.77 -24.04
CA VAL A 348 -23.19 3.73 -22.95
C VAL A 348 -21.81 3.94 -23.57
N THR A 349 -21.08 4.91 -23.05
CA THR A 349 -19.74 5.26 -23.52
C THR A 349 -18.77 5.24 -22.34
N GLN A 350 -17.52 4.87 -22.63
CA GLN A 350 -16.46 4.86 -21.64
C GLN A 350 -15.69 6.18 -21.71
N HIS A 351 -15.47 6.79 -20.55
CA HIS A 351 -14.71 8.03 -20.40
C HIS A 351 -13.63 7.90 -19.35
N HIS A 352 -12.63 8.76 -19.47
CA HIS A 352 -11.47 8.79 -18.59
C HIS A 352 -11.22 10.21 -18.12
N VAL A 353 -10.97 10.37 -16.82
CA VAL A 353 -10.55 11.63 -16.23
C VAL A 353 -9.27 11.37 -15.46
N GLY A 354 -8.21 12.09 -15.84
CA GLY A 354 -6.91 12.03 -15.20
C GLY A 354 -6.76 13.13 -14.17
N PHE A 355 -6.29 12.77 -12.99
CA PHE A 355 -5.97 13.68 -11.90
C PHE A 355 -4.46 13.62 -11.65
N SER A 356 -3.75 14.71 -11.88
CA SER A 356 -2.32 14.80 -11.62
C SER A 356 -2.03 15.00 -10.13
N GLY A 357 -1.18 14.19 -9.53
CA GLY A 357 -0.84 14.29 -8.10
C GLY A 357 -0.13 13.05 -7.58
N CYS A 358 0.49 13.15 -6.41
CA CYS A 358 1.14 12.01 -5.74
C CYS A 358 0.20 11.39 -4.69
N ASN A 359 0.55 10.21 -4.17
CA ASN A 359 -0.15 9.59 -3.04
C ASN A 359 -1.67 9.28 -3.23
N TRP A 360 -2.20 9.32 -4.46
CA TRP A 360 -3.54 8.83 -4.78
C TRP A 360 -3.80 7.39 -4.32
N MET A 361 -2.74 6.59 -4.16
CA MET A 361 -2.81 5.24 -3.60
C MET A 361 -3.42 5.26 -2.19
N PHE A 362 -3.07 6.22 -1.34
CA PHE A 362 -3.64 6.33 0.00
C PHE A 362 -5.13 6.68 -0.03
N VAL A 363 -5.53 7.63 -0.90
CA VAL A 363 -6.93 8.03 -1.09
C VAL A 363 -7.77 6.87 -1.62
N VAL A 364 -7.25 6.14 -2.61
CA VAL A 364 -7.90 4.96 -3.19
C VAL A 364 -8.00 3.81 -2.17
N HIS A 365 -6.97 3.57 -1.35
CA HIS A 365 -7.01 2.50 -0.35
C HIS A 365 -7.91 2.80 0.86
N ASN A 366 -7.93 4.05 1.34
CA ASN A 366 -8.61 4.40 2.60
C ASN A 366 -9.97 5.07 2.38
N LYS A 367 -10.20 5.70 1.22
CA LYS A 367 -11.35 6.58 0.96
C LYS A 367 -12.02 6.32 -0.40
N LEU A 368 -11.93 5.10 -0.94
CA LEU A 368 -12.48 4.74 -2.26
C LEU A 368 -13.96 5.12 -2.45
N SER A 369 -14.79 4.84 -1.44
CA SER A 369 -16.22 5.12 -1.48
C SER A 369 -16.51 6.62 -1.48
N ASP A 370 -15.71 7.40 -0.75
CA ASP A 370 -15.83 8.86 -0.69
C ASP A 370 -15.32 9.49 -1.99
N LEU A 371 -14.23 8.96 -2.55
CA LEU A 371 -13.67 9.38 -3.84
C LEU A 371 -14.66 9.17 -4.98
N ARG A 372 -15.31 8.01 -5.03
CA ARG A 372 -16.37 7.74 -6.00
C ARG A 372 -17.54 8.71 -5.83
N ARG A 373 -17.97 8.98 -4.59
CA ARG A 373 -19.07 9.89 -4.31
C ARG A 373 -18.75 11.32 -4.72
N CYS A 374 -17.55 11.81 -4.40
CA CYS A 374 -17.08 13.14 -4.80
C CYS A 374 -17.03 13.28 -6.32
N PHE A 375 -16.43 12.30 -7.01
CA PHE A 375 -16.35 12.29 -8.47
C PHE A 375 -17.73 12.32 -9.14
N VAL A 376 -18.65 11.47 -8.68
CA VAL A 376 -20.02 11.44 -9.20
C VAL A 376 -20.76 12.74 -8.89
N SER A 377 -20.59 13.31 -7.69
CA SER A 377 -21.18 14.59 -7.33
C SER A 377 -20.71 15.71 -8.27
N ASP A 378 -19.43 15.78 -8.59
CA ASP A 378 -18.89 16.82 -9.48
C ASP A 378 -19.39 16.64 -10.92
N CYS A 379 -19.46 15.40 -11.41
CA CYS A 379 -20.09 15.09 -12.69
C CYS A 379 -21.60 15.44 -12.70
N VAL A 380 -22.35 15.10 -11.66
CA VAL A 380 -23.78 15.42 -11.58
C VAL A 380 -24.01 16.94 -11.61
N LYS A 381 -23.19 17.71 -10.88
CA LYS A 381 -23.24 19.18 -10.87
C LYS A 381 -22.94 19.78 -12.25
N ASN A 382 -21.95 19.24 -12.95
CA ASN A 382 -21.50 19.77 -14.24
C ASN A 382 -22.42 19.37 -15.41
N PHE A 383 -22.94 18.14 -15.40
CA PHE A 383 -23.76 17.58 -16.49
C PHE A 383 -25.27 17.77 -16.26
N GLY A 384 -25.71 18.00 -15.03
CA GLY A 384 -27.14 18.12 -14.69
C GLY A 384 -27.92 16.82 -14.88
N VAL A 385 -27.27 15.66 -14.69
CA VAL A 385 -27.83 14.32 -14.89
C VAL A 385 -27.96 13.56 -13.57
N CYS A 386 -28.75 12.49 -13.52
CA CYS A 386 -28.88 11.64 -12.34
C CYS A 386 -27.59 10.85 -12.05
N GLU A 387 -27.33 10.45 -10.80
CA GLU A 387 -26.09 9.75 -10.43
C GLU A 387 -25.98 8.32 -11.00
N ASP A 388 -27.12 7.68 -11.26
CA ASP A 388 -27.25 6.28 -11.70
C ASP A 388 -26.80 6.04 -13.14
N VAL A 389 -26.61 7.13 -13.90
CA VAL A 389 -26.06 7.10 -15.26
C VAL A 389 -24.55 6.85 -15.27
N PHE A 390 -23.85 7.05 -14.14
CA PHE A 390 -22.42 6.80 -14.00
C PHE A 390 -22.15 5.50 -13.24
N PHE A 391 -21.51 4.54 -13.88
CA PHE A 391 -21.27 3.23 -13.30
C PHE A 391 -19.97 2.60 -13.82
N MET A 392 -19.59 1.45 -13.27
CA MET A 392 -18.39 0.70 -13.69
C MET A 392 -17.09 1.51 -13.53
N PHE A 393 -16.86 2.06 -12.34
CA PHE A 393 -15.66 2.84 -12.02
C PHE A 393 -14.42 1.94 -11.87
N SER A 394 -13.30 2.34 -12.47
CA SER A 394 -11.97 1.83 -12.18
C SER A 394 -11.03 2.96 -11.81
N PHE A 395 -10.27 2.78 -10.73
CA PHE A 395 -9.33 3.76 -10.20
C PHE A 395 -7.91 3.22 -10.36
N ASN A 396 -7.17 3.73 -11.35
CA ASN A 396 -5.80 3.29 -11.62
C ASN A 396 -4.83 4.35 -11.12
N VAL A 397 -4.02 3.99 -10.12
CA VAL A 397 -2.99 4.89 -9.57
C VAL A 397 -1.68 4.64 -10.30
N HIS A 398 -1.12 5.72 -10.84
CA HIS A 398 0.21 5.78 -11.42
C HIS A 398 1.14 6.60 -10.53
N LYS A 399 2.45 6.56 -10.80
CA LYS A 399 3.46 7.29 -10.00
C LYS A 399 3.15 8.79 -9.82
N ASN A 400 2.49 9.41 -10.80
CA ASN A 400 2.24 10.85 -10.85
C ASN A 400 0.74 11.23 -11.00
N GLY A 401 -0.19 10.30 -10.76
CA GLY A 401 -1.60 10.65 -10.86
C GLY A 401 -2.56 9.48 -10.70
N LEU A 402 -3.84 9.81 -10.70
CA LEU A 402 -4.96 8.89 -10.70
C LEU A 402 -5.70 8.98 -12.04
N LEU A 403 -5.94 7.85 -12.68
CA LEU A 403 -6.83 7.76 -13.83
C LEU A 403 -8.15 7.10 -13.39
N ILE A 404 -9.22 7.89 -13.36
CA ILE A 404 -10.58 7.39 -13.14
C ILE A 404 -11.19 7.06 -14.50
N SER A 405 -11.59 5.81 -14.68
CA SER A 405 -12.35 5.39 -15.86
C SER A 405 -13.74 4.96 -15.44
N PHE A 406 -14.76 5.34 -16.20
CA PHE A 406 -16.15 5.06 -15.86
C PHE A 406 -17.00 4.96 -17.13
N ASN A 407 -18.14 4.31 -17.00
CA ASN A 407 -19.16 4.28 -18.03
C ASN A 407 -20.22 5.34 -17.74
N PHE A 408 -20.61 6.05 -18.79
CA PHE A 408 -21.67 7.03 -18.76
C PHE A 408 -22.78 6.60 -19.71
N ARG A 409 -24.00 6.39 -19.18
CA ARG A 409 -25.20 6.19 -19.99
C ARG A 409 -25.78 7.55 -20.36
N HIS A 410 -25.88 7.83 -21.64
CA HIS A 410 -26.36 9.10 -22.13
C HIS A 410 -27.18 8.97 -23.41
N CYS A 411 -27.92 10.00 -23.73
CA CYS A 411 -28.73 10.10 -24.94
C CYS A 411 -27.83 9.99 -26.19
N SER A 412 -28.20 9.19 -27.20
CA SER A 412 -27.41 9.02 -28.44
C SER A 412 -27.23 10.30 -29.27
N SER A 413 -27.92 11.38 -28.91
CA SER A 413 -27.72 12.72 -29.49
C SER A 413 -26.45 13.40 -29.01
N LEU A 414 -25.89 13.00 -27.87
CA LEU A 414 -24.64 13.55 -27.35
C LEU A 414 -23.46 12.85 -28.01
N SER A 415 -22.60 13.63 -28.68
CA SER A 415 -21.36 13.10 -29.25
C SER A 415 -20.31 12.87 -28.16
N LEU A 416 -19.47 11.85 -28.33
CA LEU A 416 -18.32 11.58 -27.46
C LEU A 416 -17.47 12.83 -27.20
N ARG A 417 -17.16 13.59 -28.27
CA ARG A 417 -16.36 14.82 -28.18
C ARG A 417 -16.98 15.90 -27.30
N TYR A 418 -18.31 15.97 -27.26
CA TYR A 418 -19.03 16.94 -26.43
C TYR A 418 -18.97 16.54 -24.96
N ILE A 419 -19.09 15.25 -24.67
CA ILE A 419 -18.98 14.70 -23.31
C ILE A 419 -17.56 14.86 -22.79
N ASP A 420 -16.55 14.50 -23.59
CA ASP A 420 -15.14 14.68 -23.23
C ASP A 420 -14.83 16.17 -22.98
N SER A 421 -15.33 17.08 -23.82
CA SER A 421 -15.17 18.52 -23.61
C SER A 421 -15.85 19.02 -22.33
N MET A 422 -16.95 18.40 -21.89
CA MET A 422 -17.60 18.75 -20.62
C MET A 422 -16.86 18.17 -19.42
N LEU A 423 -16.25 16.99 -19.56
CA LEU A 423 -15.38 16.41 -18.53
C LEU A 423 -14.12 17.26 -18.37
N ASP A 424 -13.52 17.70 -19.47
CA ASP A 424 -12.33 18.56 -19.48
C ASP A 424 -12.60 19.95 -18.88
N SER A 425 -13.83 20.44 -18.96
CA SER A 425 -14.24 21.72 -18.35
C SER A 425 -14.72 21.60 -16.90
N CYS A 426 -14.72 20.40 -16.33
CA CYS A 426 -15.16 20.17 -14.96
C CYS A 426 -13.98 20.38 -14.00
N ASP A 427 -14.16 21.22 -12.98
CA ASP A 427 -13.10 21.53 -12.02
C ASP A 427 -12.86 20.43 -10.98
N PHE A 428 -13.78 19.45 -10.87
CA PHE A 428 -13.73 18.34 -9.91
C PHE A 428 -13.37 18.76 -8.47
N GLU A 429 -13.97 19.85 -8.01
CA GLU A 429 -13.67 20.48 -6.72
C GLU A 429 -13.81 19.51 -5.53
N ALA A 430 -14.84 18.67 -5.48
CA ALA A 430 -15.03 17.74 -4.37
C ALA A 430 -13.98 16.61 -4.37
N VAL A 431 -13.51 16.20 -5.56
CA VAL A 431 -12.40 15.23 -5.69
C VAL A 431 -11.10 15.82 -5.18
N TRP A 432 -10.79 17.07 -5.56
CA TRP A 432 -9.59 17.76 -5.08
C TRP A 432 -9.64 18.09 -3.59
N VAL A 433 -10.81 18.47 -3.07
CA VAL A 433 -11.02 18.67 -1.63
C VAL A 433 -10.75 17.37 -0.87
N LEU A 434 -11.28 16.23 -1.32
CA LEU A 434 -11.00 14.93 -0.68
C LEU A 434 -9.51 14.56 -0.74
N TYR A 435 -8.88 14.81 -1.88
CA TYR A 435 -7.45 14.58 -2.07
C TYR A 435 -6.62 15.41 -1.08
N ILE A 436 -6.94 16.70 -0.93
CA ILE A 436 -6.28 17.60 0.03
C ILE A 436 -6.61 17.20 1.47
N PHE A 437 -7.83 16.80 1.83
CA PHE A 437 -8.11 16.35 3.20
C PHE A 437 -7.37 15.07 3.61
N CYS A 438 -6.79 14.34 2.66
CA CYS A 438 -5.93 13.19 2.94
C CYS A 438 -4.44 13.56 3.11
N PHE A 439 -4.03 14.82 2.82
CA PHE A 439 -2.65 15.33 2.88
C PHE A 439 -2.60 16.79 3.37
#